data_AF-A0A9P6KZZ4-F1
#
_entry.id   AF-A0A9P6KZZ4-F1
#
_cell.length_a   1.000
_cell.length_b   1.000
_cell.length_c   1.000
_cell.angle_alpha   90.00
_cell.angle_beta   90.00
_cell.angle_gamma   90.00
#
_symmetry.space_group_name_H-M   'P 1'
#
loop_
_entity.id
_entity.type
_entity.pdbx_description
1 polymer ?
#
loop_
_entity_poly.entity_id
_entity_poly.type
_entity_poly.pdbx_seq_one_letter_code
_entity_poly.pdbx_strand_id
1 'polypeptide(L)'
;MLFRCNNIKCRRYIDESYLVTICSHVFCGKCMIYIKKLHVCMVCSTKCNKEDIVTRETTDSTPTVEFEPLELLEGLRSSFLFYKYQLEQEIKILNSVKMEYEKSVQDKETLFIKEYAAISDKYSRLKKLYEIEKEERLKIYNNYKILEEKFLCLVSKIRKSKYKEELLEDDN
;
A
#
# COMPACT_ATOMS: atom_id res chain seq x y z
N MET A 1 3.87 -8.10 33.75
CA MET A 1 2.53 -7.97 33.13
C MET A 1 2.66 -6.95 31.99
N LEU A 2 2.63 -7.37 30.72
CA LEU A 2 3.10 -6.51 29.62
C LEU A 2 1.93 -5.79 28.93
N PHE A 3 1.33 -4.83 29.64
CA PHE A 3 0.41 -3.87 29.01
C PHE A 3 1.12 -3.12 27.88
N ARG A 4 0.39 -2.71 26.86
CA ARG A 4 0.89 -1.80 25.82
C ARG A 4 0.44 -0.38 26.12
N CYS A 5 1.28 0.59 25.81
CA CYS A 5 0.94 2.00 25.91
C CYS A 5 -0.33 2.32 25.09
N ASN A 6 -1.32 2.99 25.67
CA ASN A 6 -2.55 3.37 24.97
C ASN A 6 -2.37 4.54 23.99
N ASN A 7 -1.20 5.19 23.96
CA ASN A 7 -0.89 6.10 22.85
C ASN A 7 -0.76 5.30 21.56
N ILE A 8 -1.69 5.51 20.61
CA ILE A 8 -1.80 4.79 19.35
C ILE A 8 -0.55 4.85 18.48
N LYS A 9 0.23 5.93 18.59
CA LYS A 9 1.51 6.08 17.86
C LYS A 9 2.67 5.36 18.53
N CYS A 10 2.59 5.11 19.84
CA CYS A 10 3.68 4.52 20.61
C CYS A 10 3.52 3.00 20.74
N ARG A 11 2.41 2.53 21.31
CA ARG A 11 1.99 1.11 21.44
C ARG A 11 3.04 0.13 21.97
N ARG A 12 4.16 0.62 22.50
CA ARG A 12 5.23 -0.20 23.07
C ARG A 12 4.73 -0.92 24.31
N TYR A 13 5.33 -2.07 24.59
CA TYR A 13 5.17 -2.74 25.86
C TYR A 13 5.68 -1.88 27.01
N ILE A 14 4.97 -1.95 28.13
CA ILE A 14 5.30 -1.28 29.38
C ILE A 14 6.19 -2.22 30.18
N ASP A 15 7.38 -1.73 30.51
CA ASP A 15 8.50 -2.46 31.08
C ASP A 15 8.87 -1.97 32.48
N GLU A 16 9.18 -0.69 32.63
CA GLU A 16 9.78 -0.13 33.86
C GLU A 16 8.79 0.73 34.64
N SER A 17 8.18 1.71 33.96
CA SER A 17 7.28 2.68 34.60
C SER A 17 6.08 3.00 33.74
N TYR A 18 4.96 3.21 34.42
CA TYR A 18 3.70 3.56 33.77
C TYR A 18 2.89 4.56 34.57
N LEU A 19 2.04 5.26 33.84
CA LEU A 19 1.04 6.17 34.37
C LEU A 19 -0.34 5.61 34.04
N VAL A 20 -1.20 5.50 35.03
CA VAL A 20 -2.63 5.23 34.83
C VAL A 20 -3.40 6.52 35.10
N THR A 21 -4.25 6.89 34.16
CA THR A 21 -5.18 8.03 34.29
C THR A 21 -6.49 7.59 34.96
N ILE A 22 -7.26 8.52 35.50
CA ILE A 22 -8.61 8.25 36.05
C ILE A 22 -9.59 7.62 35.05
N CYS A 23 -9.39 7.86 33.75
CA CYS A 23 -10.14 7.22 32.70
C CYS A 23 -9.61 5.83 32.31
N SER A 24 -8.76 5.24 33.17
CA SER A 24 -8.17 3.92 33.01
C SER A 24 -7.28 3.75 31.77
N HIS A 25 -6.76 4.83 31.18
CA HIS A 25 -5.74 4.71 30.14
C HIS A 25 -4.33 4.68 30.74
N VAL A 26 -3.50 3.79 30.21
CA VAL A 26 -2.14 3.48 30.64
C VAL A 26 -1.12 3.99 29.63
N PHE A 27 -0.10 4.68 30.13
CA PHE A 27 0.97 5.25 29.30
C PHE A 27 2.34 4.82 29.82
N CYS A 28 3.25 4.51 28.91
CA CYS A 28 4.63 4.20 29.26
C CYS A 28 5.41 5.45 29.74
N GLY A 29 6.57 5.23 30.37
CA GLY A 29 7.51 6.28 30.79
C GLY A 29 7.72 7.45 29.81
N LYS A 30 7.84 7.16 28.51
CA LYS A 30 8.01 8.22 27.49
C LYS A 30 6.73 9.03 27.24
N CYS A 31 5.58 8.36 27.23
CA CYS A 31 4.29 8.98 26.92
C CYS A 31 3.69 9.71 28.11
N MET A 32 3.97 9.27 29.34
CA MET A 32 3.46 9.91 30.55
C MET A 32 3.93 11.36 30.73
N ILE A 33 5.09 11.73 30.18
CA ILE A 33 5.61 13.11 30.22
C ILE A 33 4.61 14.09 29.60
N TYR A 34 3.99 13.71 28.49
CA TYR A 34 2.98 14.53 27.80
C TYR A 34 1.70 14.65 28.63
N ILE A 35 1.26 13.57 29.27
CA ILE A 35 0.09 13.60 30.16
C ILE A 35 0.34 14.51 31.36
N LYS A 36 1.53 14.40 31.97
CA LYS A 36 1.93 15.25 33.11
C LYS A 36 2.05 16.72 32.73
N LYS A 37 2.47 17.03 31.50
CA LYS A 37 2.59 18.41 31.00
C LYS A 37 1.25 19.02 30.61
N LEU A 38 0.41 18.24 29.93
CA LEU A 38 -0.85 18.72 29.35
C LEU A 38 -2.04 18.55 30.29
N HIS A 39 -1.92 17.74 31.34
CA HIS A 39 -3.00 17.43 32.28
C HIS A 39 -4.27 16.89 31.59
N VAL A 40 -4.08 16.14 30.51
CA VAL A 40 -5.16 15.59 29.68
C VAL A 40 -4.75 14.21 29.17
N CYS A 41 -5.69 13.27 29.19
CA CYS A 41 -5.55 11.96 28.58
C CYS A 41 -5.43 12.09 27.05
N MET A 42 -4.36 11.56 26.46
CA MET A 42 -4.15 11.59 25.00
C MET A 42 -5.11 10.72 24.19
N VAL A 43 -5.91 9.86 24.85
CA VAL A 43 -6.83 8.93 24.16
C VAL A 43 -8.25 9.48 24.12
N CYS A 44 -8.77 9.94 25.25
CA CYS A 44 -10.16 10.37 25.38
C CYS A 44 -10.32 11.84 25.79
N SER A 45 -9.23 12.60 25.87
CA SER A 45 -9.21 14.02 26.23
C SER A 45 -9.77 14.35 27.62
N THR A 46 -9.98 13.34 28.48
CA THR A 46 -10.37 13.54 29.88
C THR A 46 -9.26 14.30 30.62
N LYS A 47 -9.64 15.36 31.32
CA LYS A 47 -8.71 16.14 32.15
C LYS A 47 -8.16 15.26 33.29
N CYS A 48 -6.86 15.32 33.53
CA CYS A 48 -6.18 14.61 34.61
C CYS A 48 -5.52 15.63 35.52
N ASN A 49 -6.04 15.80 36.75
CA ASN A 49 -5.37 16.67 37.71
C ASN A 49 -4.05 16.05 38.17
N LYS A 50 -3.18 16.83 38.81
CA LYS A 50 -1.88 16.33 39.29
C LYS A 50 -2.01 15.17 40.29
N GLU A 51 -3.05 15.21 41.11
CA GLU A 51 -3.38 14.20 42.13
C GLU A 51 -3.93 12.91 41.52
N ASP A 52 -4.58 13.02 40.35
CA ASP A 52 -5.21 11.93 39.61
C ASP A 52 -4.22 11.11 38.76
N ILE A 53 -2.95 11.50 38.77
CA ILE A 53 -1.88 10.92 37.97
C ILE A 53 -1.05 9.98 38.85
N VAL A 54 -1.40 8.70 38.82
CA VAL A 54 -0.64 7.66 39.54
C VAL A 54 0.48 7.18 38.64
N THR A 55 1.73 7.43 39.04
CA THR A 55 2.92 6.83 38.44
C THR A 55 3.33 5.63 39.29
N ARG A 56 3.55 4.47 38.66
CA ARG A 56 3.98 3.23 39.32
C ARG A 56 5.19 2.67 38.60
N GLU A 57 6.12 2.12 39.37
CA GLU A 57 7.19 1.29 38.83
C GLU A 57 6.73 -0.18 38.83
N THR A 58 7.15 -0.94 37.83
CA THR A 58 6.77 -2.36 37.71
C THR A 58 7.46 -3.24 38.75
N THR A 59 8.50 -2.72 39.41
CA THR A 59 9.25 -3.35 40.49
C THR A 59 8.65 -3.13 41.87
N ASP A 60 7.63 -2.28 42.01
CA ASP A 60 6.97 -2.01 43.30
C ASP A 60 6.10 -3.20 43.71
N SER A 61 6.69 -4.19 44.38
CA SER A 61 5.93 -5.26 45.05
C SER A 61 5.59 -4.83 46.48
N THR A 62 4.37 -4.33 46.70
CA THR A 62 3.87 -4.14 48.06
C THR A 62 3.64 -5.51 48.72
N PRO A 63 4.15 -5.78 49.93
CA PRO A 63 3.91 -7.04 50.63
C PRO A 63 2.41 -7.25 50.87
N THR A 64 1.87 -8.39 50.44
CA THR A 64 0.44 -8.72 50.60
C THR A 64 0.04 -9.02 52.04
N VAL A 65 1.01 -9.20 52.94
CA VAL A 65 0.81 -9.59 54.35
C VAL A 65 0.26 -8.43 55.20
N GLU A 66 0.32 -7.20 54.69
CA GLU A 66 -0.08 -5.99 55.41
C GLU A 66 -1.57 -5.61 55.20
N PHE A 67 -2.30 -6.35 54.36
CA PHE A 67 -3.68 -6.03 54.00
C PHE A 67 -4.69 -7.00 54.62
N GLU A 68 -5.85 -6.49 55.03
CA GLU A 68 -6.93 -7.37 55.45
C GLU A 68 -7.45 -8.20 54.26
N PRO A 69 -7.93 -9.45 54.47
CA PRO A 69 -8.42 -10.30 53.39
C PRO A 69 -9.49 -9.65 52.50
N LEU A 70 -10.35 -8.80 53.07
CA LEU A 70 -11.37 -8.10 52.32
C LEU A 70 -10.77 -7.04 51.37
N GLU A 71 -9.80 -6.27 51.84
CA GLU A 71 -9.09 -5.26 51.03
C GLU A 71 -8.33 -5.92 49.87
N LEU A 72 -7.71 -7.08 50.12
CA LEU A 72 -7.06 -7.89 49.08
C LEU A 72 -8.06 -8.33 48.00
N LEU A 73 -9.24 -8.82 48.40
CA LEU A 73 -10.27 -9.25 47.45
C LEU A 73 -10.82 -8.08 46.63
N GLU A 74 -11.04 -6.92 47.23
CA GLU A 74 -11.47 -5.72 46.52
C GLU A 74 -10.41 -5.19 45.55
N GLY A 75 -9.14 -5.22 45.95
CA GLY A 75 -8.00 -4.87 45.11
C GLY A 75 -7.87 -5.82 43.92
N LEU A 76 -8.01 -7.13 44.13
CA LEU A 76 -8.03 -8.14 43.07
C LEU A 76 -9.20 -7.91 42.11
N ARG A 77 -10.41 -7.71 42.63
CA ARG A 77 -11.61 -7.41 41.81
C ARG A 77 -11.36 -6.19 40.92
N SER A 78 -10.84 -5.11 41.48
CA SER A 78 -10.56 -3.87 40.75
C SER A 78 -9.47 -4.09 39.69
N SER A 79 -8.44 -4.87 40.02
CA SER A 79 -7.37 -5.24 39.09
C SER A 79 -7.88 -6.07 37.90
N PHE A 80 -8.79 -7.02 38.15
CA PHE A 80 -9.43 -7.80 37.08
C PHE A 80 -10.29 -6.94 36.17
N LEU A 81 -11.09 -6.02 36.74
CA LEU A 81 -11.91 -5.10 35.95
C LEU A 81 -11.05 -4.17 35.09
N PHE A 82 -9.97 -3.65 35.66
CA PHE A 82 -9.00 -2.85 34.93
C PHE A 82 -8.34 -3.64 33.81
N TYR A 83 -7.90 -4.88 34.08
CA TYR A 83 -7.30 -5.75 33.07
C TYR A 83 -8.28 -6.05 31.93
N LYS A 84 -9.53 -6.37 32.25
CA LYS A 84 -10.60 -6.57 31.27
C LYS A 84 -10.78 -5.33 30.39
N TYR A 85 -10.83 -4.14 30.99
CA TYR A 85 -10.93 -2.89 30.26
C TYR A 85 -9.74 -2.68 29.30
N GLN A 86 -8.51 -2.96 29.74
CA GLN A 86 -7.33 -2.87 28.86
C GLN A 86 -7.44 -3.81 27.65
N LEU A 87 -7.93 -5.04 27.86
CA LEU A 87 -8.14 -5.99 26.75
C LEU A 87 -9.20 -5.50 25.77
N GLU A 88 -10.32 -4.95 26.25
CA GLU A 88 -11.37 -4.40 25.39
C GLU A 88 -10.86 -3.21 24.56
N GLN A 89 -10.05 -2.34 25.15
CA GLN A 89 -9.40 -1.24 24.43
C GLN A 89 -8.41 -1.75 23.38
N GLU A 90 -7.62 -2.77 23.72
CA GLU A 90 -6.69 -3.42 22.79
C GLU A 90 -7.42 -3.97 21.56
N ILE A 91 -8.53 -4.68 21.78
CA ILE A 91 -9.36 -5.24 20.69
C ILE A 91 -9.92 -4.12 19.82
N LYS A 92 -10.42 -3.03 20.40
CA LYS A 92 -10.94 -1.88 19.63
C LYS A 92 -9.87 -1.26 18.75
N ILE A 93 -8.66 -1.05 19.28
CA ILE A 93 -7.54 -0.50 18.52
C ILE A 93 -7.12 -1.45 17.39
N LEU A 94 -7.03 -2.76 17.66
CA LEU A 94 -6.67 -3.73 16.64
C LEU A 94 -7.72 -3.79 15.51
N ASN A 95 -9.00 -3.69 15.86
CA ASN A 95 -10.08 -3.65 14.87
C ASN A 95 -10.03 -2.37 14.03
N SER A 96 -9.75 -1.20 14.62
CA SER A 96 -9.65 0.05 13.85
C SER A 96 -8.46 0.01 12.89
N VAL A 97 -7.29 -0.46 13.35
CA VAL A 97 -6.10 -0.63 12.50
C VAL A 97 -6.36 -1.63 11.38
N LYS A 98 -7.06 -2.73 11.67
CA LYS A 98 -7.46 -3.72 10.66
C LYS A 98 -8.38 -3.09 9.60
N MET A 99 -9.39 -2.33 10.00
CA MET A 99 -10.29 -1.65 9.06
C MET A 99 -9.56 -0.64 8.17
N GLU A 100 -8.63 0.14 8.73
CA GLU A 100 -7.80 1.07 7.96
C GLU A 100 -6.92 0.34 6.95
N TYR A 101 -6.34 -0.79 7.36
CA TYR A 101 -5.53 -1.62 6.48
C TYR A 101 -6.36 -2.24 5.34
N GLU A 102 -7.51 -2.83 5.67
CA GLU A 102 -8.44 -3.41 4.68
C GLU A 102 -8.88 -2.37 3.65
N LYS A 103 -9.23 -1.16 4.11
CA LYS A 103 -9.55 -0.04 3.22
C LYS A 103 -8.37 0.33 2.31
N SER A 104 -7.16 0.43 2.87
CA SER A 104 -5.96 0.74 2.07
C SER A 104 -5.65 -0.33 1.02
N VAL A 105 -5.88 -1.60 1.34
CA VAL A 105 -5.73 -2.72 0.39
C VAL A 105 -6.77 -2.59 -0.72
N GLN A 106 -8.04 -2.37 -0.38
CA GLN A 106 -9.13 -2.23 -1.35
C GLN A 106 -8.92 -1.04 -2.30
N ASP A 107 -8.44 0.09 -1.78
CA ASP A 107 -8.12 1.27 -2.59
C ASP A 107 -7.01 0.95 -3.61
N LYS A 108 -5.96 0.23 -3.19
CA LYS A 108 -4.87 -0.21 -4.06
C LYS A 108 -5.30 -1.23 -5.10
N GLU A 109 -6.14 -2.20 -4.72
CA GLU A 109 -6.71 -3.17 -5.66
C GLU A 109 -7.55 -2.47 -6.72
N THR A 110 -8.38 -1.51 -6.31
CA THR A 110 -9.19 -0.71 -7.24
C THR A 110 -8.32 0.08 -8.22
N LEU A 111 -7.22 0.67 -7.74
CA LEU A 111 -6.25 1.37 -8.59
C LEU A 111 -5.58 0.40 -9.58
N PHE A 112 -5.11 -0.75 -9.09
CA PHE A 112 -4.46 -1.76 -9.92
C PHE A 112 -5.37 -2.27 -11.03
N ILE A 113 -6.66 -2.55 -10.73
CA ILE A 113 -7.64 -2.98 -11.73
C ILE A 113 -7.82 -1.90 -12.82
N LYS A 114 -7.90 -0.62 -12.45
CA LYS A 114 -8.01 0.49 -13.41
C LYS A 114 -6.78 0.60 -14.29
N GLU A 115 -5.59 0.52 -13.72
CA GLU A 115 -4.33 0.58 -14.47
C GLU A 115 -4.18 -0.62 -15.41
N TYR A 116 -4.51 -1.82 -14.94
CA TYR A 116 -4.49 -3.04 -15.75
C TYR A 116 -5.43 -2.93 -16.95
N ALA A 117 -6.66 -2.44 -16.74
CA ALA A 117 -7.61 -2.21 -17.83
C ALA A 117 -7.06 -1.22 -18.87
N ALA A 118 -6.47 -0.11 -18.42
CA ALA A 118 -5.87 0.88 -19.32
C ALA A 118 -4.67 0.31 -20.13
N ILE A 119 -3.84 -0.52 -19.50
CA ILE A 119 -2.72 -1.20 -20.18
C ILE A 119 -3.25 -2.22 -21.19
N SER A 120 -4.25 -3.01 -20.80
CA SER A 120 -4.90 -3.99 -21.67
C SER A 120 -5.49 -3.32 -22.93
N ASP A 121 -6.16 -2.19 -22.77
CA ASP A 121 -6.69 -1.41 -23.89
C ASP A 121 -5.59 -0.88 -24.83
N LYS A 122 -4.50 -0.35 -24.26
CA LYS A 122 -3.34 0.10 -25.05
C LYS A 122 -2.71 -1.06 -25.82
N TYR A 123 -2.55 -2.21 -25.17
CA TYR A 123 -2.01 -3.42 -25.81
C TYR A 123 -2.89 -3.89 -26.96
N SER A 124 -4.22 -3.90 -26.78
CA SER A 124 -5.17 -4.24 -27.85
C SER A 124 -5.05 -3.31 -29.05
N ARG A 125 -4.92 -2.00 -28.83
CA ARG A 125 -4.70 -1.01 -29.90
C ARG A 125 -3.35 -1.22 -30.60
N LEU A 126 -2.28 -1.42 -29.84
CA LEU A 126 -0.95 -1.64 -30.39
C LEU A 126 -0.89 -2.92 -31.24
N LYS A 127 -1.55 -3.99 -30.79
CA LYS A 127 -1.67 -5.24 -31.55
C LYS A 127 -2.35 -5.01 -32.90
N LYS A 128 -3.43 -4.22 -32.96
CA LYS A 128 -4.10 -3.88 -34.22
C LYS A 128 -3.19 -3.09 -35.16
N LEU A 129 -2.49 -2.09 -34.63
CA LEU A 129 -1.56 -1.28 -35.42
C LEU A 129 -0.42 -2.13 -36.00
N TYR A 130 0.10 -3.08 -35.21
CA TYR A 130 1.14 -3.99 -35.65
C TYR A 130 0.68 -4.88 -36.81
N GLU A 131 -0.54 -5.41 -36.78
CA GLU A 131 -1.08 -6.20 -37.90
C GLU A 131 -1.27 -5.35 -39.17
N ILE A 132 -1.73 -4.10 -39.03
CA ILE A 132 -1.86 -3.17 -40.16
C ILE A 132 -0.49 -2.89 -40.79
N GLU A 133 0.52 -2.56 -39.98
CA GLU A 133 1.89 -2.30 -40.46
C GLU A 133 2.46 -3.52 -41.20
N LYS A 134 2.21 -4.72 -40.66
CA LYS A 134 2.63 -5.99 -41.28
C LYS A 134 1.99 -6.19 -42.65
N GLU A 135 0.69 -5.91 -42.79
CA GLU A 135 -0.01 -5.98 -44.08
C GLU A 135 0.54 -4.94 -45.08
N GLU A 136 0.82 -3.72 -44.63
CA GLU A 136 1.41 -2.67 -45.47
C GLU A 136 2.80 -3.06 -45.97
N ARG A 137 3.65 -3.62 -45.11
CA ARG A 137 4.97 -4.14 -45.51
C ARG A 137 4.85 -5.21 -46.61
N LEU A 138 3.86 -6.10 -46.50
CA LEU A 138 3.62 -7.12 -47.52
C LEU A 138 3.15 -6.50 -48.85
N LYS A 139 2.27 -5.49 -48.80
CA LYS A 139 1.83 -4.75 -50.00
C LYS A 139 3.00 -4.04 -50.68
N ILE A 140 3.86 -3.37 -49.91
CA ILE A 140 5.06 -2.69 -50.42
C ILE A 140 5.98 -3.70 -51.11
N TYR A 141 6.24 -4.84 -50.47
CA TYR A 141 7.06 -5.90 -51.04
C TYR A 141 6.50 -6.43 -52.38
N ASN A 142 5.21 -6.72 -52.43
CA ASN A 142 4.55 -7.18 -53.67
C ASN A 142 4.60 -6.12 -54.78
N ASN A 143 4.36 -4.85 -54.44
CA ASN A 143 4.44 -3.74 -55.38
C ASN A 143 5.86 -3.58 -55.95
N TYR A 144 6.89 -3.72 -55.10
CA TYR A 144 8.28 -3.68 -55.53
C TYR A 144 8.58 -4.79 -56.55
N LYS A 145 8.15 -6.02 -56.27
CA LYS A 145 8.34 -7.16 -57.18
C LYS A 145 7.67 -6.94 -58.55
N ILE A 146 6.44 -6.43 -58.57
CA ILE A 146 5.73 -6.10 -59.82
C ILE A 146 6.48 -5.01 -60.59
N LEU A 147 7.00 -4.00 -59.90
CA LEU A 147 7.76 -2.92 -60.52
C LEU A 147 9.06 -3.45 -61.17
N GLU A 148 9.76 -4.35 -60.48
CA GLU A 148 10.97 -5.01 -60.98
C GLU A 148 10.68 -5.83 -62.25
N GLU A 149 9.61 -6.64 -62.26
CA GLU A 149 9.18 -7.40 -63.43
C GLU A 149 8.84 -6.49 -64.63
N LYS A 150 8.11 -5.39 -64.38
CA LYS A 150 7.78 -4.39 -65.41
C LYS A 150 9.04 -3.71 -65.97
N PHE A 151 9.98 -3.35 -65.09
CA PHE A 151 11.23 -2.74 -65.48
C PHE A 151 12.05 -3.67 -66.39
N LEU A 152 12.20 -4.94 -66.01
CA LEU A 152 12.88 -5.95 -66.83
C LEU A 152 12.20 -6.13 -68.20
N CYS A 153 10.86 -6.15 -68.24
CA CYS A 153 10.10 -6.20 -69.49
C CYS A 153 10.39 -4.99 -70.39
N LEU A 154 10.38 -3.78 -69.83
CA LEU A 154 10.71 -2.54 -70.55
C LEU A 154 12.14 -2.56 -71.12
N VAL A 155 13.13 -2.94 -70.31
CA VAL A 155 14.52 -3.09 -70.74
C VAL A 155 14.62 -4.07 -71.92
N SER A 156 13.90 -5.20 -71.86
CA SER A 156 13.90 -6.18 -72.95
C SER A 156 13.27 -5.63 -74.24
N LYS A 157 12.20 -4.83 -74.13
CA LYS A 157 11.54 -4.18 -75.28
C LYS A 157 12.44 -3.14 -75.93
N ILE A 158 13.11 -2.31 -75.14
CA ILE A 158 14.06 -1.29 -75.64
C ILE A 158 15.24 -1.95 -76.35
N ARG A 159 15.79 -3.05 -75.82
CA ARG A 159 16.86 -3.79 -76.51
C ARG A 159 16.40 -4.33 -77.86
N LYS A 160 15.18 -4.87 -77.95
CA LYS A 160 14.62 -5.38 -79.21
C LYS A 160 14.34 -4.29 -80.23
N SER A 161 13.90 -3.09 -79.80
CA SER A 161 13.66 -1.97 -80.73
C SER A 161 14.97 -1.46 -81.33
N LYS A 162 16.01 -1.28 -80.51
CA LYS A 162 17.35 -0.90 -80.99
C LYS A 162 17.91 -1.86 -82.04
N TYR A 163 17.79 -3.17 -81.78
CA TYR A 163 18.25 -4.19 -82.73
C TYR A 163 17.51 -4.14 -84.08
N LYS A 164 16.24 -3.73 -84.09
CA LYS A 164 15.45 -3.55 -85.31
C LYS A 164 15.82 -2.28 -86.07
N GLU A 165 16.15 -1.19 -85.37
CA GLU A 165 16.62 0.05 -85.98
C GLU A 165 17.99 -0.17 -86.64
N GLU A 166 18.91 -0.86 -85.98
CA GLU A 166 20.24 -1.21 -86.54
C GLU A 166 20.12 -2.06 -87.82
N LEU A 167 19.19 -3.03 -87.86
CA LEU A 167 18.95 -3.86 -89.05
C LEU A 167 18.32 -3.10 -90.23
N LEU A 168 17.65 -1.97 -89.98
CA LEU A 168 17.03 -1.14 -91.03
C LEU A 168 17.97 -0.06 -91.56
N GLU A 169 19.02 0.30 -90.82
CA GLU A 169 20.09 1.19 -91.28
C GLU A 169 21.09 0.47 -92.22
N ASP A 170 21.21 -0.85 -92.13
CA ASP A 170 22.07 -1.66 -93.01
C ASP A 170 21.46 -1.95 -94.41
N ASP A 171 20.16 -1.67 -94.62
CA ASP A 171 19.40 -1.96 -95.85
C ASP A 171 19.15 -0.73 -96.75
N ASN A 172 19.72 0.45 -96.44
CA ASN A 172 19.61 1.72 -97.20
C ASN A 172 20.97 2.25 -97.64
#